data_AF-A0A2S7NRK6-F1
#
_entry.id   AF-A0A2S7NRK6-F1
#
_cell.length_a   1.000
_cell.length_b   1.000
_cell.length_c   1.000
_cell.angle_alpha   90.00
_cell.angle_beta   90.00
_cell.angle_gamma   90.00
#
_symmetry.space_group_name_H-M   'P 1'
#
loop_
_entity.id
_entity.type
_entity.pdbx_description
1 polymer ?
#
loop_
_entity_poly.entity_id
_entity_poly.type
_entity_poly.pdbx_seq_one_letter_code
_entity_poly.pdbx_strand_id
1 'polypeptide(L)'
;MSTPPHPSPTHLILVPCHSIYTGPPHLPSHEVSLPSNWLLQPFQTGEQHTFIQHIQHSVSLLRQENSSSSNTAILIFSGGTTHPLSPHNLSEAHSYYNAALSLNLLSPNDLLAGSVLLESSALDSYQNLLHSILLFHQQTSIWPQRISIVGFAFKRARMEELHATALGLEGRVRVEGIDPGYMDSGSEEWDRERAERTREGERRGGWEAWRGDMRGVGRELRGKRDARDWGVGGWRDGEEERKEGKKRRVRERGLFGSEEERRRSGVRTKWVEYVSECPREDWARYEVLVREEILVEGVEQPWEKI
;
A
#
# COMPACT_ATOMS: atom_id res chain seq x y z
N MET A 1 -40.89 9.13 -0.22
CA MET A 1 -40.35 7.80 -0.54
C MET A 1 -38.88 7.84 -0.22
N SER A 2 -38.41 7.15 0.83
CA SER A 2 -36.97 7.09 1.09
C SER A 2 -36.34 6.25 -0.01
N THR A 3 -35.24 6.73 -0.58
CA THR A 3 -34.38 5.91 -1.43
C THR A 3 -34.03 4.63 -0.66
N PRO A 4 -34.10 3.43 -1.28
CA PRO A 4 -33.59 2.24 -0.65
C PRO A 4 -32.10 2.47 -0.31
N PRO A 5 -31.61 1.98 0.85
CA PRO A 5 -30.21 2.13 1.19
C PRO A 5 -29.38 1.49 0.08
N HIS A 6 -28.45 2.27 -0.48
CA HIS A 6 -27.46 1.71 -1.40
C HIS A 6 -26.73 0.57 -0.68
N PRO A 7 -26.50 -0.58 -1.33
CA PRO A 7 -25.77 -1.68 -0.72
C PRO A 7 -24.40 -1.18 -0.29
N SER A 8 -24.06 -1.44 0.98
CA SER A 8 -22.78 -1.02 1.55
C SER A 8 -21.65 -1.83 0.93
N PRO A 9 -20.52 -1.21 0.59
CA PRO A 9 -19.42 -1.89 -0.06
C PRO A 9 -18.78 -2.95 0.85
N THR A 10 -18.53 -4.12 0.27
CA THR A 10 -17.91 -5.28 0.94
C THR A 10 -16.66 -5.78 0.21
N HIS A 11 -16.36 -5.26 -0.98
CA HIS A 11 -15.21 -5.65 -1.78
C HIS A 11 -14.17 -4.53 -1.87
N LEU A 12 -12.97 -4.82 -1.40
CA LEU A 12 -11.80 -3.97 -1.58
C LEU A 12 -11.05 -4.39 -2.85
N ILE A 13 -10.92 -3.46 -3.80
CA ILE A 13 -9.99 -3.59 -4.92
C ILE A 13 -8.75 -2.76 -4.55
N LEU A 14 -7.61 -3.42 -4.40
CA LEU A 14 -6.35 -2.80 -3.98
C LEU A 14 -5.37 -2.78 -5.14
N VAL A 15 -4.78 -1.61 -5.42
CA VAL A 15 -3.60 -1.48 -6.29
C VAL A 15 -2.42 -1.07 -5.40
N PRO A 16 -1.51 -2.01 -5.07
CA PRO A 16 -0.25 -1.66 -4.43
C PRO A 16 0.64 -0.95 -5.43
N CYS A 17 0.93 0.32 -5.21
CA CYS A 17 1.74 1.11 -6.12
C CYS A 17 3.22 0.72 -6.02
N HIS A 18 3.95 0.96 -7.10
CA HIS A 18 5.35 0.51 -7.26
C HIS A 18 6.28 1.56 -7.89
N SER A 19 5.77 2.76 -8.21
CA SER A 19 6.53 3.88 -8.77
C SER A 19 5.70 5.17 -8.62
N ILE A 20 6.26 6.31 -9.01
CA ILE A 20 5.60 7.62 -8.92
C ILE A 20 5.46 8.19 -10.33
N TYR A 21 4.23 8.36 -10.80
CA TYR A 21 3.95 9.14 -12.00
C TYR A 21 4.15 10.64 -11.69
N THR A 22 5.05 11.29 -12.41
CA THR A 22 5.43 12.70 -12.20
C THR A 22 4.75 13.68 -13.14
N GLY A 23 4.08 13.18 -14.18
CA GLY A 23 3.33 14.03 -15.08
C GLY A 23 2.13 14.69 -14.36
N PRO A 24 1.73 15.90 -14.78
CA PRO A 24 0.49 16.49 -14.30
C PRO A 24 -0.74 15.62 -14.63
N PRO A 25 -1.84 15.77 -13.87
CA PRO A 25 -3.11 15.15 -14.23
C PRO A 25 -3.67 15.78 -15.51
N HIS A 26 -4.53 15.04 -16.22
CA HIS A 26 -5.20 15.48 -17.46
C HIS A 26 -4.28 15.72 -18.66
N LEU A 27 -3.07 15.15 -18.66
CA LEU A 27 -2.26 15.10 -19.88
C LEU A 27 -2.87 14.13 -20.91
N PRO A 28 -2.55 14.30 -22.21
CA PRO A 28 -2.86 13.30 -23.22
C PRO A 28 -2.40 11.89 -22.81
N SER A 29 -3.21 10.86 -23.05
CA SER A 29 -2.94 9.49 -22.58
C SER A 29 -1.57 8.93 -23.00
N HIS A 30 -1.03 9.36 -24.15
CA HIS A 30 0.30 8.92 -24.61
C HIS A 30 1.44 9.43 -23.71
N GLU A 31 1.29 10.59 -23.05
CA GLU A 31 2.26 11.13 -22.09
C GLU A 31 2.40 10.21 -20.87
N VAL A 32 1.32 9.57 -20.45
CA VAL A 32 1.34 8.64 -19.31
C VAL A 32 2.23 7.44 -19.62
N SER A 33 2.38 7.06 -20.89
CA SER A 33 3.22 5.93 -21.31
C SER A 33 4.71 6.28 -21.42
N LEU A 34 5.08 7.56 -21.30
CA LEU A 34 6.47 7.98 -21.42
C LEU A 34 7.25 7.68 -20.13
N PRO A 35 8.38 6.95 -20.20
CA PRO A 35 9.21 6.68 -19.02
C PRO A 35 9.67 7.94 -18.28
N SER A 36 9.83 9.07 -18.98
CA SER A 36 10.23 10.36 -18.39
C SER A 36 9.20 10.94 -17.41
N ASN A 37 7.94 10.51 -17.52
CA ASN A 37 6.86 10.90 -16.62
C ASN A 37 6.70 9.91 -15.45
N TRP A 38 7.68 9.04 -15.20
CA TRP A 38 7.70 8.10 -14.07
C TRP A 38 9.06 8.13 -13.37
N LEU A 39 9.06 8.17 -12.03
CA LEU A 39 10.25 7.90 -11.23
C LEU A 39 10.49 6.39 -11.14
N LEU A 40 11.11 5.85 -12.18
CA LEU A 40 11.46 4.43 -12.27
C LEU A 40 12.79 4.17 -11.56
N GLN A 41 12.86 3.09 -10.79
CA GLN A 41 14.14 2.53 -10.35
C GLN A 41 14.88 1.90 -11.55
N PRO A 42 16.20 1.72 -11.49
CA PRO A 42 16.99 1.15 -12.60
C PRO A 42 16.49 -0.23 -13.09
N PHE A 43 15.90 -1.04 -12.20
CA PHE A 43 15.37 -2.36 -12.57
C PHE A 43 13.95 -2.30 -13.19
N GLN A 44 13.27 -1.15 -13.10
CA GLN A 44 11.88 -0.95 -13.56
C GLN A 44 11.79 -0.40 -14.98
N THR A 45 12.86 -0.48 -15.77
CA THR A 45 12.86 0.01 -17.15
C THR A 45 11.73 -0.64 -17.97
N GLY A 46 10.81 0.16 -18.50
CA GLY A 46 9.67 -0.32 -19.27
C GLY A 46 8.45 -0.75 -18.45
N GLU A 47 8.56 -0.84 -17.12
CA GLU A 47 7.45 -1.30 -16.25
C GLU A 47 6.30 -0.30 -16.15
N GLN A 48 6.46 0.95 -16.60
CA GLN A 48 5.38 1.93 -16.64
C GLN A 48 4.16 1.45 -17.44
N HIS A 49 4.37 0.65 -18.49
CA HIS A 49 3.26 0.04 -19.23
C HIS A 49 2.46 -0.94 -18.36
N THR A 50 3.14 -1.72 -17.52
CA THR A 50 2.50 -2.63 -16.58
C THR A 50 1.77 -1.89 -15.46
N PHE A 51 2.32 -0.78 -14.95
CA PHE A 51 1.63 0.08 -13.98
C PHE A 51 0.33 0.66 -14.57
N ILE A 52 0.36 1.09 -15.83
CA ILE A 52 -0.84 1.55 -16.55
C ILE A 52 -1.86 0.41 -16.68
N GLN A 53 -1.42 -0.80 -16.99
CA GLN A 53 -2.31 -1.98 -17.05
C GLN A 53 -2.93 -2.30 -15.67
N HIS A 54 -2.20 -2.14 -14.57
CA HIS A 54 -2.75 -2.28 -13.21
C HIS A 54 -3.86 -1.24 -12.96
N ILE A 55 -3.65 0.02 -13.35
CA ILE A 55 -4.66 1.08 -13.25
C ILE A 55 -5.89 0.74 -14.11
N GLN A 56 -5.68 0.37 -15.38
CA GLN A 56 -6.76 0.04 -16.31
C GLN A 56 -7.60 -1.15 -15.81
N HIS A 57 -6.93 -2.23 -15.39
CA HIS A 57 -7.61 -3.44 -14.93
C HIS A 57 -8.38 -3.19 -13.63
N SER A 58 -7.80 -2.49 -12.67
CA SER A 58 -8.49 -2.17 -11.40
C SER A 58 -9.71 -1.27 -11.59
N VAL A 59 -9.65 -0.27 -12.47
CA VAL A 59 -10.81 0.56 -12.81
C VAL A 59 -11.87 -0.26 -13.55
N SER A 60 -11.50 -1.12 -14.49
CA SER A 60 -12.45 -2.02 -15.16
C SER A 60 -13.17 -2.92 -14.16
N LEU A 61 -12.42 -3.51 -13.22
CA LEU A 61 -12.97 -4.37 -12.17
C LEU A 61 -13.94 -3.59 -11.28
N LEU A 62 -13.57 -2.38 -10.87
CA LEU A 62 -14.45 -1.49 -10.10
C LEU A 62 -15.77 -1.22 -10.82
N ARG A 63 -15.72 -0.89 -12.12
CA ARG A 63 -16.91 -0.60 -12.92
C ARG A 63 -17.77 -1.85 -13.11
N GLN A 64 -17.17 -3.02 -13.30
CA GLN A 64 -17.89 -4.29 -13.42
C GLN A 64 -18.65 -4.63 -12.13
N GLU A 65 -17.98 -4.56 -10.98
CA GLU A 65 -18.57 -4.86 -9.68
C GLU A 65 -19.72 -3.89 -9.36
N ASN A 66 -19.50 -2.60 -9.55
CA ASN A 66 -20.51 -1.56 -9.26
C ASN A 66 -21.64 -1.46 -10.30
N SER A 67 -21.56 -2.21 -11.41
CA SER A 67 -22.67 -2.32 -12.36
C SER A 67 -23.74 -3.31 -11.88
N SER A 68 -23.43 -4.18 -10.92
CA SER A 68 -24.40 -5.09 -10.31
C SER A 68 -25.14 -4.42 -9.14
N SER A 69 -26.45 -4.65 -9.01
CA SER A 69 -27.22 -4.14 -7.88
C SER A 69 -26.93 -4.85 -6.55
N SER A 70 -26.17 -5.94 -6.55
CA SER A 70 -25.94 -6.80 -5.39
C SER A 70 -24.57 -6.64 -4.72
N ASN A 71 -23.61 -5.99 -5.38
CA ASN A 71 -22.26 -5.85 -4.85
C ASN A 71 -21.74 -4.43 -5.10
N THR A 72 -21.02 -3.88 -4.13
CA THR A 72 -20.34 -2.60 -4.28
C THR A 72 -18.89 -2.75 -3.83
N ALA A 73 -18.00 -2.21 -4.66
CA ALA A 73 -16.56 -2.25 -4.46
C ALA A 73 -15.99 -0.83 -4.32
N ILE A 74 -14.90 -0.73 -3.56
CA ILE A 74 -14.07 0.47 -3.47
C ILE A 74 -12.69 0.14 -4.03
N LEU A 75 -12.18 1.01 -4.89
CA LEU A 75 -10.80 0.97 -5.37
C LEU A 75 -9.90 1.79 -4.46
N ILE A 76 -8.80 1.21 -3.99
CA ILE A 76 -7.78 1.90 -3.22
C ILE A 76 -6.44 1.80 -3.96
N PHE A 77 -5.90 2.95 -4.35
CA PHE A 77 -4.48 3.06 -4.68
C PHE A 77 -3.70 3.23 -3.38
N SER A 78 -2.70 2.40 -3.13
CA SER A 78 -1.94 2.39 -1.88
C SER A 78 -0.45 2.55 -2.14
N GLY A 79 0.19 3.41 -1.35
CA GLY A 79 1.62 3.69 -1.43
C GLY A 79 1.92 5.13 -1.06
N GLY A 80 2.83 5.30 -0.10
CA GLY A 80 3.27 6.59 0.40
C GLY A 80 4.37 7.24 -0.44
N THR A 81 5.01 8.26 0.12
CA THR A 81 6.14 8.95 -0.51
C THR A 81 7.41 8.15 -0.26
N THR A 82 7.70 7.20 -1.14
CA THR A 82 8.79 6.21 -0.98
C THR A 82 10.12 6.65 -1.60
N HIS A 83 10.13 7.76 -2.35
CA HIS A 83 11.29 8.20 -3.11
C HIS A 83 11.70 9.66 -2.80
N PRO A 84 12.99 9.96 -2.56
CA PRO A 84 13.47 11.32 -2.24
C PRO A 84 13.16 12.34 -3.32
N LEU A 85 13.29 11.92 -4.58
CA LEU A 85 13.07 12.80 -5.73
C LEU A 85 11.59 12.95 -6.07
N SER A 86 10.68 12.46 -5.22
CA SER A 86 9.26 12.65 -5.44
C SER A 86 8.91 14.15 -5.39
N PRO A 87 8.36 14.72 -6.48
CA PRO A 87 8.06 16.14 -6.52
C PRO A 87 6.98 16.48 -5.48
N HIS A 88 7.23 17.53 -4.69
CA HIS A 88 6.27 18.03 -3.68
C HIS A 88 5.74 16.96 -2.71
N ASN A 89 6.57 15.96 -2.36
CA ASN A 89 6.17 14.83 -1.52
C ASN A 89 5.01 13.99 -2.09
N LEU A 90 4.84 13.94 -3.42
CA LEU A 90 3.81 13.15 -4.08
C LEU A 90 3.91 11.68 -3.66
N SER A 91 2.83 11.15 -3.07
CA SER A 91 2.74 9.72 -2.73
C SER A 91 2.52 8.89 -3.98
N GLU A 92 2.96 7.64 -3.98
CA GLU A 92 2.66 6.71 -5.07
C GLU A 92 1.15 6.60 -5.36
N ALA A 93 0.30 6.53 -4.32
CA ALA A 93 -1.16 6.46 -4.47
C ALA A 93 -1.75 7.65 -5.25
N HIS A 94 -1.43 8.88 -4.83
CA HIS A 94 -1.84 10.09 -5.56
C HIS A 94 -1.30 10.13 -7.00
N SER A 95 -0.08 9.65 -7.21
CA SER A 95 0.51 9.63 -8.55
C SER A 95 -0.23 8.68 -9.50
N TYR A 96 -0.65 7.51 -9.02
CA TYR A 96 -1.45 6.55 -9.81
C TYR A 96 -2.84 7.12 -10.12
N TYR A 97 -3.44 7.84 -9.17
CA TYR A 97 -4.68 8.58 -9.42
C TYR A 97 -4.51 9.66 -10.50
N ASN A 98 -3.42 10.45 -10.46
CA ASN A 98 -3.11 11.43 -11.50
C ASN A 98 -2.95 10.77 -12.88
N ALA A 99 -2.26 9.62 -12.94
CA ALA A 99 -2.14 8.84 -14.17
C ALA A 99 -3.52 8.37 -14.67
N ALA A 100 -4.39 7.88 -13.77
CA ALA A 100 -5.76 7.46 -14.11
C ALA A 100 -6.63 8.62 -14.65
N LEU A 101 -6.45 9.84 -14.12
CA LEU A 101 -7.10 11.05 -14.65
C LEU A 101 -6.62 11.38 -16.07
N SER A 102 -5.31 11.32 -16.32
CA SER A 102 -4.74 11.55 -17.67
C SER A 102 -5.13 10.47 -18.69
N LEU A 103 -5.37 9.25 -18.22
CA LEU A 103 -5.90 8.15 -19.04
C LEU A 103 -7.42 8.26 -19.28
N ASN A 104 -8.10 9.25 -18.70
CA ASN A 104 -9.57 9.40 -18.71
C ASN A 104 -10.32 8.17 -18.17
N LEU A 105 -9.70 7.43 -17.25
CA LEU A 105 -10.31 6.25 -16.61
C LEU A 105 -11.11 6.63 -15.36
N LEU A 106 -10.67 7.67 -14.67
CA LEU A 106 -11.28 8.22 -13.47
C LEU A 106 -11.54 9.72 -13.62
N SER A 107 -12.37 10.24 -12.73
CA SER A 107 -12.69 11.65 -12.60
C SER A 107 -12.58 12.09 -11.13
N PRO A 108 -12.46 13.40 -10.86
CA PRO A 108 -12.57 13.94 -9.49
C PRO A 108 -13.80 13.47 -8.72
N ASN A 109 -14.89 13.17 -9.43
CA ASN A 109 -16.12 12.68 -8.81
C ASN A 109 -15.98 11.27 -8.21
N ASP A 110 -15.09 10.41 -8.73
CA ASP A 110 -14.88 9.07 -8.18
C ASP A 110 -14.22 9.15 -6.77
N LEU A 111 -13.32 10.11 -6.58
CA LEU A 111 -12.74 10.41 -5.27
C LEU A 111 -13.77 11.06 -4.33
N LEU A 112 -14.53 12.05 -4.82
CA LEU A 112 -15.57 12.73 -4.03
C LEU A 112 -16.71 11.80 -3.60
N ALA A 113 -17.08 10.84 -4.46
CA ALA A 113 -18.10 9.84 -4.18
C ALA A 113 -17.61 8.72 -3.24
N GLY A 114 -16.30 8.62 -3.00
CA GLY A 114 -15.70 7.57 -2.18
C GLY A 114 -15.68 6.19 -2.86
N SER A 115 -15.88 6.11 -4.18
CA SER A 115 -15.68 4.87 -4.94
C SER A 115 -14.20 4.58 -5.19
N VAL A 116 -13.36 5.61 -5.12
CA VAL A 116 -11.90 5.55 -5.15
C VAL A 116 -11.35 6.23 -3.90
N LEU A 117 -10.41 5.61 -3.21
CA LEU A 117 -9.67 6.17 -2.08
C LEU A 117 -8.16 6.11 -2.33
N LEU A 118 -7.41 6.97 -1.63
CA LEU A 118 -5.96 7.06 -1.74
C LEU A 118 -5.32 6.80 -0.38
N GLU A 119 -4.59 5.69 -0.26
CA GLU A 119 -3.82 5.35 0.94
C GLU A 119 -2.37 5.79 0.72
N SER A 120 -1.94 6.86 1.40
CA SER A 120 -0.65 7.53 1.15
C SER A 120 0.39 7.31 2.25
N SER A 121 0.20 6.32 3.13
CA SER A 121 1.10 6.04 4.25
C SER A 121 1.86 4.72 4.11
N ALA A 122 1.41 3.76 3.30
CA ALA A 122 2.09 2.47 3.17
C ALA A 122 3.48 2.62 2.55
N LEU A 123 4.47 2.03 3.21
CA LEU A 123 5.86 2.05 2.76
C LEU A 123 6.31 0.69 2.22
N ASP A 124 5.55 -0.38 2.44
CA ASP A 124 5.85 -1.73 1.98
C ASP A 124 4.58 -2.52 1.63
N SER A 125 4.74 -3.69 1.02
CA SER A 125 3.61 -4.51 0.55
C SER A 125 2.67 -5.00 1.65
N TYR A 126 3.16 -5.17 2.88
CA TYR A 126 2.31 -5.55 4.01
C TYR A 126 1.45 -4.37 4.44
N GLN A 127 2.06 -3.19 4.59
CA GLN A 127 1.34 -1.95 4.88
C GLN A 127 0.35 -1.58 3.79
N ASN A 128 0.65 -1.88 2.52
CA ASN A 128 -0.29 -1.65 1.42
C ASN A 128 -1.61 -2.40 1.67
N LEU A 129 -1.53 -3.65 2.10
CA LEU A 129 -2.72 -4.44 2.44
C LEU A 129 -3.37 -3.93 3.73
N LEU A 130 -2.61 -3.84 4.82
CA LEU A 130 -3.13 -3.48 6.14
C LEU A 130 -3.78 -2.09 6.14
N HIS A 131 -3.07 -1.06 5.67
CA HIS A 131 -3.58 0.31 5.69
C HIS A 131 -4.81 0.47 4.79
N SER A 132 -4.86 -0.26 3.67
CA SER A 132 -6.04 -0.24 2.79
C SER A 132 -7.26 -0.88 3.44
N ILE A 133 -7.09 -1.95 4.23
CA ILE A 133 -8.18 -2.54 5.03
C ILE A 133 -8.67 -1.55 6.09
N LEU A 134 -7.75 -0.88 6.79
CA LEU A 134 -8.10 0.14 7.78
C LEU A 134 -8.83 1.33 7.14
N LEU A 135 -8.34 1.83 6.00
CA LEU A 135 -8.96 2.92 5.25
C LEU A 135 -10.34 2.54 4.72
N PHE A 136 -10.51 1.32 4.22
CA PHE A 136 -11.80 0.80 3.79
C PHE A 136 -12.81 0.81 4.95
N HIS A 137 -12.41 0.31 6.12
CA HIS A 137 -13.27 0.33 7.31
C HIS A 137 -13.54 1.75 7.81
N GLN A 138 -12.54 2.63 7.79
CA GLN A 138 -12.71 4.03 8.17
C GLN A 138 -13.78 4.72 7.31
N GLN A 139 -13.80 4.43 6.01
CA GLN A 139 -14.76 5.02 5.08
C GLN A 139 -16.17 4.41 5.19
N THR A 140 -16.26 3.11 5.48
CA THR A 140 -17.52 2.35 5.31
C THR A 140 -18.12 1.86 6.62
N SER A 141 -17.35 1.87 7.70
CA SER A 141 -17.64 1.17 8.97
C SER A 141 -17.87 -0.34 8.81
N ILE A 142 -17.39 -0.93 7.71
CA ILE A 142 -17.47 -2.35 7.37
C ILE A 142 -16.07 -2.82 7.02
N TRP A 143 -15.70 -4.03 7.41
CA TRP A 143 -14.45 -4.63 6.95
C TRP A 143 -14.66 -5.36 5.62
N PRO A 144 -13.67 -5.36 4.72
CA PRO A 144 -13.82 -6.01 3.42
C PRO A 144 -13.98 -7.53 3.59
N GLN A 145 -15.01 -8.09 2.95
CA GLN A 145 -15.26 -9.52 2.90
C GLN A 145 -14.44 -10.20 1.80
N ARG A 146 -14.17 -9.47 0.72
CA ARG A 146 -13.32 -9.89 -0.40
C ARG A 146 -12.28 -8.81 -0.68
N ILE A 147 -11.06 -9.24 -1.02
CA ILE A 147 -9.95 -8.35 -1.40
C ILE A 147 -9.35 -8.83 -2.72
N SER A 148 -9.46 -8.02 -3.78
CA SER A 148 -8.78 -8.24 -5.06
C SER A 148 -7.59 -7.31 -5.17
N ILE A 149 -6.38 -7.85 -5.25
CA ILE A 149 -5.14 -7.10 -5.37
C ILE A 149 -4.71 -7.09 -6.83
N VAL A 150 -4.80 -5.95 -7.51
CA VAL A 150 -4.31 -5.79 -8.88
C VAL A 150 -2.85 -5.36 -8.83
N GLY A 151 -1.95 -6.23 -9.32
CA GLY A 151 -0.51 -5.98 -9.25
C GLY A 151 0.29 -7.06 -9.96
N PHE A 152 1.59 -7.15 -9.65
CA PHE A 152 2.47 -8.14 -10.29
C PHE A 152 2.11 -9.59 -9.90
N ALA A 153 1.97 -10.46 -10.90
CA ALA A 153 1.69 -11.89 -10.70
C ALA A 153 2.85 -12.59 -10.00
N PHE A 154 4.11 -12.23 -10.29
CA PHE A 154 5.26 -12.81 -9.61
C PHE A 154 5.32 -12.50 -8.11
N LYS A 155 4.56 -11.52 -7.60
CA LYS A 155 4.41 -11.21 -6.17
C LYS A 155 3.25 -11.95 -5.50
N ARG A 156 2.46 -12.73 -6.25
CA ARG A 156 1.22 -13.37 -5.79
C ARG A 156 1.39 -14.15 -4.50
N ALA A 157 2.35 -15.07 -4.47
CA ALA A 157 2.59 -15.90 -3.31
C ALA A 157 2.73 -15.02 -2.06
N ARG A 158 3.63 -14.02 -2.08
CA ARG A 158 3.85 -13.12 -0.93
C ARG A 158 2.57 -12.46 -0.43
N MET A 159 1.70 -12.02 -1.34
CA MET A 159 0.45 -11.37 -0.96
C MET A 159 -0.57 -12.36 -0.37
N GLU A 160 -0.79 -13.50 -1.03
CA GLU A 160 -1.85 -14.46 -0.67
C GLU A 160 -1.47 -15.43 0.45
N GLU A 161 -0.20 -15.79 0.58
CA GLU A 161 0.26 -16.85 1.49
C GLU A 161 1.06 -16.31 2.69
N LEU A 162 1.61 -15.08 2.60
CA LEU A 162 2.30 -14.45 3.73
C LEU A 162 1.49 -13.31 4.32
N HIS A 163 1.21 -12.26 3.54
CA HIS A 163 0.54 -11.07 4.08
C HIS A 163 -0.90 -11.36 4.49
N ALA A 164 -1.65 -12.13 3.69
CA ALA A 164 -3.00 -12.52 4.06
C ALA A 164 -2.99 -13.38 5.35
N THR A 165 -2.09 -14.36 5.45
CA THR A 165 -1.92 -15.19 6.66
C THR A 165 -1.50 -14.39 7.88
N ALA A 166 -0.60 -13.42 7.72
CA ALA A 166 -0.17 -12.54 8.80
C ALA A 166 -1.33 -11.73 9.41
N LEU A 167 -2.40 -11.54 8.64
CA LEU A 167 -3.59 -10.76 9.00
C LEU A 167 -4.84 -11.63 9.23
N GLY A 168 -4.76 -12.96 9.13
CA GLY A 168 -5.93 -13.85 9.28
C GLY A 168 -6.97 -13.70 8.15
N LEU A 169 -6.50 -13.45 6.92
CA LEU A 169 -7.32 -13.15 5.73
C LEU A 169 -7.21 -14.23 4.64
N GLU A 170 -6.78 -15.44 5.01
CA GLU A 170 -6.63 -16.55 4.08
C GLU A 170 -7.93 -16.81 3.31
N GLY A 171 -7.79 -16.99 2.00
CA GLY A 171 -8.92 -17.24 1.10
C GLY A 171 -9.74 -16.00 0.74
N ARG A 172 -9.57 -14.86 1.43
CA ARG A 172 -10.24 -13.58 1.11
C ARG A 172 -9.45 -12.69 0.17
N VAL A 173 -8.12 -12.84 0.20
CA VAL A 173 -7.18 -12.11 -0.67
C VAL A 173 -6.93 -12.90 -1.95
N ARG A 174 -7.11 -12.26 -3.09
CA ARG A 174 -6.77 -12.81 -4.42
C ARG A 174 -6.01 -11.77 -5.23
N VAL A 175 -4.95 -12.19 -5.90
CA VAL A 175 -4.19 -11.32 -6.79
C VAL A 175 -4.74 -11.41 -8.22
N GLU A 176 -5.05 -10.28 -8.83
CA GLU A 176 -5.23 -10.13 -10.28
C GLU A 176 -3.86 -9.77 -10.86
N GLY A 177 -3.13 -10.80 -11.28
CA GLY A 177 -1.71 -10.71 -11.58
C GLY A 177 -1.43 -10.29 -13.01
N ILE A 178 -0.70 -9.19 -13.20
CA ILE A 178 -0.26 -8.69 -14.50
C ILE A 178 1.26 -8.42 -14.40
N ASP A 179 2.04 -9.20 -15.15
CA ASP A 179 3.50 -9.07 -15.19
C ASP A 179 3.96 -8.25 -16.41
N PRO A 180 5.18 -7.68 -16.38
CA PRO A 180 5.76 -7.03 -17.54
C PRO A 180 5.93 -7.97 -18.73
N GLY A 181 5.88 -7.41 -19.95
CA GLY A 181 6.05 -8.16 -21.19
C GLY A 181 7.35 -8.98 -21.21
N TYR A 182 8.43 -8.46 -20.63
CA TYR A 182 9.70 -9.18 -20.52
C TYR A 182 9.64 -10.47 -19.69
N MET A 183 8.58 -10.70 -18.91
CA MET A 183 8.37 -11.90 -18.10
C MET A 183 7.48 -12.96 -18.76
N ASP A 184 6.86 -12.62 -19.89
CA ASP A 184 6.01 -13.52 -20.66
C ASP A 184 6.77 -14.11 -21.85
N SER A 185 6.96 -15.42 -21.87
CA SER A 185 7.64 -16.13 -22.95
C SER A 185 6.93 -16.05 -24.31
N GLY A 186 5.66 -15.63 -24.33
CA GLY A 186 4.89 -15.38 -25.56
C GLY A 186 4.97 -13.93 -26.07
N SER A 187 5.60 -13.01 -25.33
CA SER A 187 5.71 -11.60 -25.69
C SER A 187 6.92 -11.31 -26.57
N GLU A 188 6.82 -10.30 -27.44
CA GLU A 188 7.96 -9.76 -28.19
C GLU A 188 9.03 -9.13 -27.28
N GLU A 189 8.64 -8.71 -26.07
CA GLU A 189 9.53 -8.11 -25.07
C GLU A 189 10.28 -9.16 -24.22
N TRP A 190 10.00 -10.46 -24.42
CA TRP A 190 10.52 -11.55 -23.59
C TRP A 190 12.05 -11.47 -23.38
N ASP A 191 12.45 -11.41 -22.12
CA ASP A 191 13.84 -11.46 -21.70
C ASP A 191 13.96 -12.48 -20.56
N ARG A 192 14.44 -13.67 -20.91
CA ARG A 192 14.60 -14.78 -19.97
C ARG A 192 15.49 -14.41 -18.78
N GLU A 193 16.63 -13.78 -19.04
CA GLU A 193 17.61 -13.48 -18.00
C GLU A 193 17.04 -12.44 -17.03
N ARG A 194 16.42 -11.38 -17.56
CA ARG A 194 15.75 -10.37 -16.74
C ARG A 194 14.60 -10.96 -15.95
N ALA A 195 13.76 -11.80 -16.56
CA ALA A 195 12.65 -12.45 -15.89
C ALA A 195 13.11 -13.36 -14.73
N GLU A 196 14.14 -14.19 -14.95
CA GLU A 196 14.74 -15.05 -13.92
C GLU A 196 15.33 -14.21 -12.79
N ARG A 197 16.03 -13.12 -13.11
CA ARG A 197 16.60 -12.18 -12.13
C ARG A 197 15.51 -11.50 -11.29
N THR A 198 14.42 -11.04 -11.91
CA THR A 198 13.28 -10.43 -11.20
C THR A 198 12.61 -11.44 -10.27
N ARG A 199 12.38 -12.67 -10.72
CA ARG A 199 11.81 -13.75 -9.89
C ARG A 199 12.70 -14.10 -8.71
N GLU A 200 14.00 -14.23 -8.92
CA GLU A 200 14.97 -14.50 -7.84
C GLU A 200 15.04 -13.33 -6.85
N GLY A 201 14.99 -12.09 -7.33
CA GLY A 201 14.92 -10.89 -6.50
C GLY A 201 13.69 -10.88 -5.59
N GLU A 202 12.51 -11.20 -6.14
CA GLU A 202 11.28 -11.34 -5.35
C GLU A 202 11.37 -12.51 -4.37
N ARG A 203 11.92 -13.67 -4.78
CA ARG A 203 12.05 -14.85 -3.93
C ARG A 203 12.92 -14.56 -2.69
N ARG A 204 14.10 -13.97 -2.89
CA ARG A 204 15.05 -13.68 -1.79
C ARG A 204 14.64 -12.47 -0.97
N GLY A 205 14.48 -11.33 -1.65
CA GLY A 205 14.29 -10.03 -1.01
C GLY A 205 12.85 -9.75 -0.58
N GLY A 206 11.90 -10.48 -1.18
CA GLY A 206 10.48 -10.48 -0.83
C GLY A 206 10.13 -11.71 0.00
N TRP A 207 9.83 -12.82 -0.67
CA TRP A 207 9.22 -14.00 -0.05
C TRP A 207 10.00 -14.53 1.17
N GLU A 208 11.29 -14.83 1.05
CA GLU A 208 12.08 -15.39 2.15
C GLU A 208 12.18 -14.44 3.35
N ALA A 209 12.41 -13.16 3.11
CA ALA A 209 12.47 -12.14 4.15
C ALA A 209 11.13 -12.04 4.92
N TRP A 210 10.01 -11.99 4.20
CA TRP A 210 8.67 -11.93 4.81
C TRP A 210 8.24 -13.26 5.45
N ARG A 211 8.73 -14.39 4.97
CA ARG A 211 8.45 -15.70 5.60
C ARG A 211 9.03 -15.79 7.01
N GLY A 212 10.22 -15.20 7.23
CA GLY A 212 10.85 -15.13 8.55
C GLY A 212 10.33 -14.00 9.44
N ASP A 213 9.68 -12.99 8.85
CA ASP A 213 9.18 -11.80 9.52
C ASP A 213 7.89 -11.29 8.84
N MET A 214 6.81 -12.04 9.04
CA MET A 214 5.53 -11.83 8.32
C MET A 214 4.88 -10.46 8.56
N ARG A 215 5.32 -9.73 9.59
CA ARG A 215 4.82 -8.40 9.95
C ARG A 215 5.80 -7.27 9.63
N GLY A 216 7.02 -7.60 9.20
CA GLY A 216 8.05 -6.61 8.90
C GLY A 216 8.54 -5.86 10.15
N VAL A 217 8.47 -6.48 11.33
CA VAL A 217 8.86 -5.87 12.60
C VAL A 217 10.32 -6.15 12.97
N GLY A 218 10.93 -7.14 12.32
CA GLY A 218 12.35 -7.48 12.44
C GLY A 218 13.26 -6.41 11.83
N ARG A 219 14.54 -6.46 12.21
CA ARG A 219 15.55 -5.43 11.88
C ARG A 219 15.65 -5.16 10.38
N GLU A 220 15.68 -6.20 9.54
CA GLU A 220 15.86 -6.06 8.09
C GLU A 220 14.69 -5.33 7.41
N LEU A 221 13.47 -5.85 7.57
CA LEU A 221 12.28 -5.28 6.92
C LEU A 221 11.94 -3.90 7.48
N ARG A 222 12.15 -3.70 8.79
CA ARG A 222 12.02 -2.38 9.43
C ARG A 222 13.03 -1.38 8.88
N GLY A 223 14.29 -1.78 8.69
CA GLY A 223 15.31 -0.95 8.06
C GLY A 223 14.93 -0.54 6.63
N LYS A 224 14.41 -1.48 5.83
CA LYS A 224 13.85 -1.18 4.49
C LYS A 224 12.66 -0.21 4.55
N ARG A 225 11.80 -0.33 5.57
CA ARG A 225 10.65 0.58 5.79
C ARG A 225 11.14 1.99 6.14
N ASP A 226 12.06 2.11 7.08
CA ASP A 226 12.63 3.40 7.50
C ASP A 226 13.39 4.09 6.37
N ALA A 227 14.13 3.35 5.54
CA ALA A 227 14.81 3.91 4.37
C ALA A 227 13.84 4.53 3.33
N ARG A 228 12.57 4.12 3.33
CA ARG A 228 11.50 4.67 2.47
C ARG A 228 10.64 5.72 3.17
N ASP A 229 10.74 5.85 4.49
CA ASP A 229 9.93 6.78 5.27
C ASP A 229 10.55 8.18 5.20
N TRP A 230 10.11 8.99 4.23
CA TRP A 230 10.62 10.36 4.06
C TRP A 230 10.13 11.35 5.13
N GLY A 231 9.50 10.88 6.21
CA GLY A 231 8.96 11.72 7.29
C GLY A 231 7.69 12.48 6.87
N VAL A 232 7.12 12.12 5.71
CA VAL A 232 5.87 12.66 5.22
C VAL A 232 4.73 11.91 5.91
N GLY A 233 4.03 12.61 6.82
CA GLY A 233 2.77 12.13 7.41
C GLY A 233 2.89 11.44 8.77
N GLY A 234 2.40 12.14 9.81
CA GLY A 234 1.90 11.51 11.04
C GLY A 234 2.91 11.19 12.15
N TRP A 235 4.19 11.54 11.98
CA TRP A 235 5.16 11.47 13.08
C TRP A 235 4.88 12.56 14.13
N ARG A 236 4.94 12.17 15.39
CA ARG A 236 4.88 13.05 16.56
C ARG A 236 6.21 12.99 17.30
N ASP A 237 6.79 14.15 17.51
CA ASP A 237 8.08 14.29 18.17
C ASP A 237 7.85 14.63 19.65
N GLY A 238 8.63 14.02 20.55
CA GLY A 238 8.49 14.24 21.98
C GLY A 238 9.78 14.02 22.77
N GLU A 239 9.74 14.39 24.04
CA GLU A 239 10.76 14.08 25.04
C GLU A 239 10.13 13.25 26.16
N GLU A 240 10.76 12.14 26.53
CA GLU A 240 10.32 11.29 27.63
C GLU A 240 11.36 11.32 28.76
N GLU A 241 10.89 11.50 29.99
CA GLU A 241 11.74 11.52 31.19
C GLU A 241 11.97 10.09 31.72
N ARG A 242 13.24 9.68 31.85
CA ARG A 242 13.61 8.38 32.42
C ARG A 242 13.75 8.46 33.94
N LYS A 243 13.75 7.28 34.57
CA LYS A 243 14.30 7.12 35.92
C LYS A 243 15.71 7.70 35.95
N GLU A 244 16.03 8.51 36.96
CA GLU A 244 17.25 9.35 37.09
C GLU A 244 17.22 10.72 36.38
N GLY A 245 16.09 11.18 35.84
CA GLY A 245 15.95 12.55 35.31
C GLY A 245 16.63 12.79 33.95
N LYS A 246 17.11 11.73 33.28
CA LYS A 246 17.63 11.80 31.91
C LYS A 246 16.46 11.84 30.93
N LYS A 247 16.42 12.84 30.06
CA LYS A 247 15.43 12.93 28.97
C LYS A 247 15.94 12.17 27.75
N ARG A 248 15.05 11.38 27.13
CA ARG A 248 15.28 10.79 25.80
C ARG A 248 14.39 11.44 24.75
N ARG A 249 14.90 11.64 23.54
CA ARG A 249 14.11 12.10 22.39
C ARG A 249 13.42 10.91 21.73
N VAL A 250 12.12 11.02 21.54
CA VAL A 250 11.28 9.95 21.01
C VAL A 250 10.50 10.46 19.80
N ARG A 251 10.37 9.60 18.78
CA ARG A 251 9.51 9.85 17.63
C ARG A 251 8.46 8.76 17.53
N GLU A 252 7.19 9.14 17.42
CA GLU A 252 6.08 8.18 17.41
C GLU A 252 5.24 8.29 16.14
N ARG A 253 4.82 7.16 15.59
CA ARG A 253 3.86 7.11 14.49
C ARG A 253 2.76 6.10 14.77
N GLY A 254 1.52 6.58 14.85
CA GLY A 254 0.32 5.76 15.03
C GLY A 254 -0.20 5.19 13.71
N LEU A 255 -0.98 4.12 13.79
CA LEU A 255 -1.74 3.57 12.66
C LEU A 255 -3.04 4.35 12.43
N PHE A 256 -3.56 4.98 13.48
CA PHE A 256 -4.80 5.75 13.46
C PHE A 256 -4.51 7.25 13.64
N GLY A 257 -5.40 8.10 13.10
CA GLY A 257 -5.32 9.54 13.26
C GLY A 257 -5.65 10.00 14.69
N SER A 258 -6.41 9.21 15.44
CA SER A 258 -6.79 9.48 16.84
C SER A 258 -7.02 8.19 17.64
N GLU A 259 -6.97 8.31 18.97
CA GLU A 259 -7.29 7.19 19.88
C GLU A 259 -8.78 6.83 19.80
N GLU A 260 -9.66 7.81 19.57
CA GLU A 260 -11.10 7.59 19.36
C GLU A 260 -11.36 6.74 18.11
N GLU A 261 -10.64 7.01 17.03
CA GLU A 261 -10.70 6.24 15.78
C GLU A 261 -10.24 4.79 16.00
N ARG A 262 -9.08 4.60 16.66
CA ARG A 262 -8.57 3.28 17.05
C ARG A 262 -9.58 2.51 17.90
N ARG A 263 -10.20 3.18 18.88
CA ARG A 263 -11.19 2.54 19.76
C ARG A 263 -12.46 2.17 19.01
N ARG A 264 -12.91 2.99 18.05
CA ARG A 264 -14.08 2.71 17.20
C ARG A 264 -13.86 1.56 16.25
N SER A 265 -12.65 1.43 15.69
CA SER A 265 -12.32 0.30 14.82
C SER A 265 -12.28 -1.03 15.59
N GLY A 266 -12.01 -1.00 16.90
CA GLY A 266 -11.89 -2.20 17.74
C GLY A 266 -10.60 -2.99 17.47
N VAL A 267 -9.74 -2.47 16.59
CA VAL A 267 -8.46 -3.04 16.22
C VAL A 267 -7.53 -3.06 17.42
N ARG A 268 -6.88 -4.20 17.63
CA ARG A 268 -5.95 -4.38 18.74
C ARG A 268 -4.55 -4.08 18.26
N THR A 269 -3.92 -3.11 18.90
CA THR A 269 -2.59 -2.62 18.54
C THR A 269 -1.63 -2.68 19.73
N LYS A 270 -0.34 -2.60 19.44
CA LYS A 270 0.73 -2.39 20.42
C LYS A 270 1.71 -1.36 19.89
N TRP A 271 2.33 -0.61 20.80
CA TRP A 271 3.44 0.27 20.47
C TRP A 271 4.74 -0.54 20.53
N VAL A 272 5.55 -0.45 19.47
CA VAL A 272 6.83 -1.15 19.36
C VAL A 272 7.94 -0.12 19.28
N GLU A 273 8.71 -0.03 20.37
CA GLU A 273 9.92 0.78 20.45
C GLU A 273 11.11 0.10 19.77
N TYR A 274 11.95 0.90 19.12
CA TYR A 274 13.20 0.45 18.52
C TYR A 274 14.14 1.63 18.27
N VAL A 275 15.42 1.33 18.09
CA VAL A 275 16.41 2.30 17.60
C VAL A 275 16.51 2.12 16.09
N SER A 276 16.26 3.18 15.32
CA SER A 276 16.47 3.10 13.88
C SER A 276 17.94 3.02 13.57
N GLU A 277 18.30 2.12 12.68
CA GLU A 277 19.64 2.06 12.08
C GLU A 277 19.70 2.90 10.79
N CYS A 278 18.65 3.67 10.50
CA CYS A 278 18.59 4.48 9.30
C CYS A 278 19.71 5.55 9.33
N PRO A 279 20.57 5.62 8.29
CA PRO A 279 21.68 6.58 8.24
C PRO A 279 21.22 8.03 7.99
N ARG A 280 19.92 8.31 8.07
CA ARG A 280 19.35 9.64 7.82
C ARG A 280 19.66 10.59 8.97
N GLU A 281 20.32 11.71 8.65
CA GLU A 281 20.73 12.72 9.62
C GLU A 281 19.55 13.34 10.41
N ASP A 282 18.37 13.45 9.80
CA ASP A 282 17.20 14.01 10.48
C ASP A 282 16.63 13.05 11.54
N TRP A 283 16.81 11.74 11.36
CA TRP A 283 16.39 10.72 12.31
C TRP A 283 17.43 10.47 13.39
N ALA A 284 18.72 10.67 13.07
CA ALA A 284 19.84 10.55 14.01
C ALA A 284 19.73 11.47 15.24
N ARG A 285 18.81 12.45 15.22
CA ARG A 285 18.51 13.35 16.35
C ARG A 285 17.63 12.71 17.43
N TYR A 286 16.98 11.58 17.14
CA TYR A 286 16.11 10.85 18.05
C TYR A 286 16.82 9.61 18.58
N GLU A 287 16.61 9.33 19.86
CA GLU A 287 17.21 8.16 20.50
C GLU A 287 16.36 6.91 20.28
N VAL A 288 15.05 7.07 20.09
CA VAL A 288 14.07 5.99 19.97
C VAL A 288 12.98 6.35 18.97
N LEU A 289 12.62 5.38 18.14
CA LEU A 289 11.41 5.41 17.33
C LEU A 289 10.38 4.45 17.90
N VAL A 290 9.12 4.85 17.83
CA VAL A 290 7.98 4.06 18.26
C VAL A 290 6.97 4.01 17.13
N ARG A 291 6.55 2.81 16.76
CA ARG A 291 5.46 2.61 15.80
C ARG A 291 4.36 1.83 16.45
N GLU A 292 3.13 2.25 16.18
CA GLU A 292 1.97 1.43 16.46
C GLU A 292 1.90 0.30 15.43
N GLU A 293 1.70 -0.92 15.89
CA GLU A 293 1.62 -2.12 15.07
C GLU A 293 0.42 -2.97 15.51
N ILE A 294 -0.12 -3.79 14.62
CA ILE A 294 -1.22 -4.70 14.94
C ILE A 294 -0.76 -5.79 15.92
N LEU A 295 -1.57 -6.04 16.95
CA LEU A 295 -1.35 -7.09 17.93
C LEU A 295 -2.03 -8.39 17.48
N VAL A 296 -1.27 -9.38 17.01
CA VAL A 296 -1.85 -10.67 16.54
C VAL A 296 -1.54 -11.88 17.43
N GLU A 297 -0.64 -11.76 18.42
CA GLU A 297 -0.36 -12.90 19.31
C GLU A 297 -1.46 -13.05 20.37
N GLY A 298 -2.24 -14.13 20.25
CA GLY A 298 -3.32 -14.47 21.18
C GLY A 298 -4.52 -13.50 21.13
N VAL A 299 -4.62 -12.70 20.07
CA VAL A 299 -5.65 -11.66 19.92
C VAL A 299 -6.21 -11.68 18.50
N GLU A 300 -7.49 -11.97 18.41
CA GLU A 300 -8.26 -11.96 17.17
C GLU A 300 -8.65 -10.53 16.78
N GLN A 301 -8.38 -10.15 15.54
CA GLN A 301 -8.73 -8.84 15.00
C GLN A 301 -10.19 -8.78 14.54
N PRO A 302 -10.82 -7.59 14.51
CA PRO A 302 -12.24 -7.48 14.19
C PRO A 302 -12.59 -7.94 12.76
N TRP A 303 -11.65 -7.87 11.82
CA TRP A 303 -11.85 -8.34 10.44
C TRP A 303 -11.81 -9.86 10.27
N GLU A 304 -11.22 -10.60 11.22
CA GLU A 304 -11.12 -12.07 11.17
C GLU A 304 -12.48 -12.75 11.40
N LYS A 305 -13.44 -12.05 12.01
CA LYS A 305 -14.75 -12.57 12.43
C LYS A 305 -15.84 -12.57 11.36
N ILE A 306 -15.50 -12.17 10.15
CA ILE A 306 -16.46 -11.78 9.11
C ILE A 306 -16.67 -12.87 8.08
#